data_AF-A0A0F9QGP7-F1
#
_entry.id   AF-A0A0F9QGP7-F1
#
_cell.length_a   1.000
_cell.length_b   1.000
_cell.length_c   1.000
_cell.angle_alpha   90.00
_cell.angle_beta   90.00
_cell.angle_gamma   90.00
#
_symmetry.space_group_name_H-M   'P 1'
#
loop_
_entity.id
_entity.type
_entity.pdbx_description
1 polymer ?
#
loop_
_entity_poly.entity_id
_entity_poly.type
_entity_poly.pdbx_seq_one_letter_code
_entity_poly.pdbx_strand_id
1 'polypeptide(L)'
;MPVVTIKIKNLERVLSKLGRHEDVVRRHIANAINRGLADIRQETIPITPRKTGNLRSSYDRGGTKFATPRKLIGEFGPNLAVAPYATFVHNLHPLGGRYKNPTTAGTLPRFLEEGAIRAIPKVDSRFKKALENITKDLSA
;
A
#
# COMPACT_ATOMS: atom_id res chain seq x y z
N MET A 1 13.92 -1.89 0.37
CA MET A 1 12.92 -2.80 -0.23
C MET A 1 11.83 -1.96 -0.84
N PRO A 2 11.37 -2.22 -2.08
CA PRO A 2 10.32 -1.42 -2.70
C PRO A 2 9.00 -1.63 -1.96
N VAL A 3 8.38 -0.53 -1.54
CA VAL A 3 7.10 -0.50 -0.83
C VAL A 3 6.28 0.67 -1.36
N VAL A 4 4.96 0.50 -1.37
CA VAL A 4 4.01 1.60 -1.60
C VAL A 4 3.66 2.19 -0.25
N THR A 5 3.83 3.50 -0.10
CA THR A 5 3.55 4.21 1.15
C THR A 5 2.39 5.18 0.94
N ILE A 6 1.29 4.98 1.67
CA ILE A 6 0.21 5.96 1.77
C ILE A 6 0.49 6.82 3.00
N LYS A 7 0.71 8.12 2.77
CA LYS A 7 0.86 9.14 3.82
C LYS A 7 0.08 10.40 3.45
N ILE A 8 -0.53 11.04 4.44
CA ILE A 8 -1.18 12.33 4.23
C ILE A 8 -0.19 13.45 4.53
N LYS A 9 0.11 14.26 3.53
CA LYS A 9 0.94 15.46 3.72
C LYS A 9 0.17 16.52 4.49
N ASN A 10 0.85 17.27 5.34
CA ASN A 10 0.31 18.42 6.10
C ASN A 10 -0.85 18.10 7.06
N LEU A 11 -1.07 16.82 7.40
CA LEU A 11 -2.21 16.43 8.23
C LEU A 11 -2.15 17.01 9.65
N GLU A 12 -0.95 17.13 10.23
CA GLU A 12 -0.78 17.69 11.58
C GLU A 12 -1.31 19.12 11.68
N ARG A 13 -1.16 19.93 10.62
CA ARG A 13 -1.68 21.30 10.56
C ARG A 13 -3.20 21.36 10.48
N VAL A 14 -3.83 20.31 9.94
CA VAL A 14 -5.30 20.20 9.87
C VAL A 14 -5.84 19.71 11.20
N LEU A 15 -5.18 18.72 11.81
CA LEU A 15 -5.54 18.16 13.11
C LEU A 15 -5.46 19.21 14.22
N SER A 16 -4.41 20.05 14.24
CA SER A 16 -4.29 21.11 15.25
C SER A 16 -5.42 22.13 15.23
N LYS A 17 -6.13 22.27 14.10
CA LYS A 17 -7.31 23.14 13.98
C LYS A 17 -8.62 22.47 14.42
N LEU A 18 -8.63 21.15 14.57
CA LEU A 18 -9.80 20.35 14.93
C LEU A 18 -9.93 20.14 16.46
N GLY A 19 -8.87 20.43 17.23
CA GLY A 19 -8.89 20.45 18.69
C GLY A 19 -9.36 19.12 19.29
N ARG A 20 -10.50 19.15 20.01
CA ARG A 20 -11.02 17.97 20.73
C ARG A 20 -11.48 16.82 19.82
N HIS A 21 -11.65 17.05 18.51
CA HIS A 21 -12.14 16.03 17.57
C HIS A 21 -11.02 15.30 16.80
N GLU A 22 -9.75 15.55 17.14
CA GLU A 22 -8.61 14.93 16.46
C GLU A 22 -8.71 13.40 16.42
N ASP A 23 -9.14 12.76 17.50
CA ASP A 23 -9.19 11.29 17.58
C ASP A 23 -10.17 10.66 16.59
N VAL A 24 -11.32 11.32 16.37
CA VAL A 24 -12.34 10.88 15.41
C VAL A 24 -11.78 10.96 13.99
N VAL A 25 -11.13 12.08 13.66
CA VAL A 25 -10.51 12.29 12.35
C VAL A 25 -9.37 11.30 12.11
N ARG A 26 -8.48 11.11 13.09
CA ARG A 26 -7.38 10.15 13.03
C ARG A 26 -7.90 8.72 12.78
N ARG A 27 -8.99 8.31 13.42
CA ARG A 27 -9.58 6.98 13.24
C ARG A 27 -10.11 6.77 11.81
N HIS A 28 -10.88 7.71 11.28
CA HIS A 28 -11.43 7.60 9.93
C HIS A 28 -10.34 7.61 8.86
N ILE A 29 -9.32 8.44 9.04
CA ILE A 29 -8.15 8.49 8.14
C ILE A 29 -7.36 7.18 8.19
N ALA A 30 -7.08 6.63 9.38
CA ALA A 30 -6.38 5.35 9.50
C ALA A 30 -7.15 4.22 8.80
N ASN A 31 -8.48 4.20 8.94
CA ASN A 31 -9.34 3.24 8.26
C ASN A 31 -9.31 3.41 6.74
N ALA A 32 -9.30 4.65 6.23
CA ALA A 32 -9.18 4.93 4.80
C ALA A 32 -7.85 4.44 4.24
N ILE A 33 -6.75 4.71 4.94
CA ILE A 33 -5.41 4.22 4.56
C ILE A 33 -5.41 2.68 4.51
N ASN A 34 -5.92 2.01 5.55
CA ASN A 34 -5.92 0.56 5.62
C ASN A 34 -6.76 -0.09 4.51
N ARG A 35 -7.92 0.50 4.20
CA ARG A 35 -8.75 0.05 3.05
C ARG A 35 -8.08 0.35 1.72
N GLY A 36 -7.42 1.49 1.58
CA GLY A 36 -6.65 1.84 0.38
C GLY A 36 -5.49 0.87 0.13
N LEU A 37 -4.75 0.47 1.18
CA LEU A 37 -3.71 -0.57 1.06
C LEU A 37 -4.30 -1.92 0.61
N ALA A 38 -5.50 -2.27 1.08
CA ALA A 38 -6.19 -3.48 0.64
C ALA A 38 -6.60 -3.41 -0.83
N ASP A 39 -7.09 -2.25 -1.30
CA ASP A 39 -7.43 -2.03 -2.70
C ASP A 39 -6.17 -2.14 -3.59
N ILE A 40 -5.04 -1.53 -3.17
CA ILE A 40 -3.74 -1.67 -3.86
C ILE A 40 -3.32 -3.14 -3.94
N ARG A 41 -3.40 -3.87 -2.82
CA ARG A 41 -3.08 -5.30 -2.79
C ARG A 41 -3.93 -6.11 -3.77
N GLN A 42 -5.23 -5.83 -3.85
CA GLN A 42 -6.15 -6.51 -4.77
C GLN A 42 -5.79 -6.28 -6.24
N GLU A 43 -5.27 -5.10 -6.59
CA GLU A 43 -4.82 -4.79 -7.95
C GLU A 43 -3.41 -5.31 -8.26
N THR A 44 -2.50 -5.31 -7.28
CA THR A 44 -1.10 -5.76 -7.46
C THR A 44 -0.95 -7.28 -7.54
N ILE A 45 -1.70 -8.05 -6.75
CA ILE A 45 -1.57 -9.52 -6.67
C ILE A 45 -1.85 -10.22 -8.01
N PRO A 46 -2.89 -9.87 -8.79
CA PRO A 46 -3.21 -10.50 -10.07
C PRO A 46 -2.15 -10.27 -11.15
N ILE A 47 -1.52 -9.08 -11.19
CA ILE A 47 -0.50 -8.71 -12.18
C ILE A 47 0.91 -9.22 -11.80
N THR A 48 1.10 -9.64 -10.55
CA THR A 48 2.38 -10.24 -10.11
C THR A 48 2.53 -11.65 -10.72
N PRO A 49 3.67 -11.97 -11.38
CA PRO A 49 3.90 -13.26 -12.01
C PRO A 49 3.79 -14.44 -11.04
N ARG A 50 3.08 -15.49 -11.46
CA ARG A 50 2.95 -16.75 -10.68
C ARG A 50 4.22 -17.60 -10.67
N LYS A 51 5.03 -17.56 -11.74
CA LYS A 51 6.20 -18.43 -11.95
C LYS A 51 7.40 -18.10 -11.07
N THR A 52 7.39 -16.96 -10.40
CA THR A 52 8.46 -16.54 -9.50
C THR A 52 8.09 -16.93 -8.09
N GLY A 53 8.62 -18.08 -7.68
CA GLY A 53 8.37 -18.76 -6.40
C GLY A 53 8.00 -17.81 -5.27
N ASN A 54 6.87 -18.11 -4.63
CA ASN A 54 6.35 -17.48 -3.42
C ASN A 54 6.22 -15.93 -3.41
N LEU A 55 6.45 -15.22 -4.52
CA LEU A 55 6.37 -13.76 -4.54
C LEU A 55 4.93 -13.26 -4.34
N ARG A 56 3.96 -13.93 -4.96
CA ARG A 56 2.55 -13.61 -4.72
C ARG A 56 2.16 -13.86 -3.26
N SER A 57 2.62 -14.98 -2.68
CA SER A 57 2.38 -15.30 -1.27
C SER A 57 3.18 -14.43 -0.30
N SER A 58 4.25 -13.75 -0.73
CA SER A 58 5.06 -12.92 0.16
C SER A 58 4.38 -11.59 0.49
N TYR A 59 3.49 -11.10 -0.36
CA TYR A 59 2.60 -10.00 -0.02
C TYR A 59 1.66 -10.34 1.14
N ASP A 60 1.25 -11.61 1.22
CA ASP A 60 0.36 -12.09 2.28
C ASP A 60 1.11 -12.38 3.59
N ARG A 61 2.42 -12.65 3.52
CA ARG A 61 3.26 -13.10 4.64
C ARG A 61 4.11 -11.99 5.29
N GLY A 62 3.65 -10.74 5.26
CA GLY A 62 4.15 -9.72 6.21
C GLY A 62 5.09 -8.64 5.66
N GLY A 63 4.83 -8.11 4.48
CA GLY A 63 5.43 -6.83 4.03
C GLY A 63 4.49 -5.62 4.17
N THR A 64 3.27 -5.83 4.66
CA THR A 64 2.27 -4.76 4.85
C THR A 64 2.30 -4.24 6.29
N LYS A 65 2.45 -2.93 6.47
CA LYS A 65 2.26 -2.24 7.75
C LYS A 65 1.01 -1.39 7.68
N PHE A 66 0.01 -1.74 8.48
CA PHE A 66 -1.22 -0.98 8.56
C PHE A 66 -1.04 0.32 9.34
N ALA A 67 -1.75 1.35 8.91
CA ALA A 67 -1.82 2.61 9.61
C ALA A 67 -2.57 2.46 10.94
N THR A 68 -2.13 3.24 11.93
CA THR A 68 -2.80 3.38 13.22
C THR A 68 -3.25 4.84 13.41
N PRO A 69 -4.24 5.13 14.27
CA PRO A 69 -4.66 6.51 14.54
C PRO A 69 -3.52 7.44 14.98
N ARG A 70 -2.48 6.87 15.62
CA ARG A 70 -1.25 7.60 15.98
C ARG A 70 -0.30 7.76 14.79
N LYS A 71 -0.05 6.68 14.06
CA LYS A 71 0.84 6.64 12.89
C LYS A 71 0.00 6.45 11.63
N LEU A 72 -0.43 7.57 11.05
CA LEU A 72 -1.28 7.63 9.85
C LEU A 72 -0.48 7.39 8.57
N ILE A 73 0.35 6.35 8.61
CA ILE A 73 1.23 5.92 7.54
C ILE A 73 0.98 4.43 7.36
N GLY A 74 0.63 4.04 6.14
CA GLY A 74 0.49 2.65 5.75
C GLY A 74 1.52 2.29 4.70
N GLU A 75 2.11 1.10 4.80
CA GLU A 75 3.08 0.56 3.83
C GLU A 75 2.56 -0.77 3.28
N PHE A 76 2.67 -0.98 1.98
CA PHE A 76 2.40 -2.25 1.32
C PHE A 76 3.61 -2.70 0.52
N GLY A 77 4.03 -3.94 0.70
CA GLY A 77 5.14 -4.53 -0.03
C GLY A 77 5.25 -6.04 0.17
N PRO A 78 6.15 -6.70 -0.58
CA PRO A 78 6.40 -8.13 -0.43
C PRO A 78 7.29 -8.41 0.78
N ASN A 79 7.09 -9.53 1.48
CA ASN A 79 8.08 -10.04 2.43
C ASN A 79 9.20 -10.80 1.70
N LEU A 80 10.30 -10.11 1.41
CA LEU A 80 11.43 -10.70 0.66
C LEU A 80 12.15 -11.81 1.43
N ALA A 81 12.05 -11.89 2.77
CA ALA A 81 12.60 -13.00 3.53
C ALA A 81 11.91 -14.34 3.22
N VAL A 82 10.68 -14.31 2.70
CA VAL A 82 9.85 -15.49 2.39
C VAL A 82 9.78 -15.75 0.87
N ALA A 83 10.43 -14.92 0.06
CA ALA A 83 10.58 -15.10 -1.39
C ALA A 83 12.07 -15.19 -1.82
N PRO A 84 12.89 -16.08 -1.23
CA PRO A 84 14.32 -16.19 -1.54
C PRO A 84 14.58 -16.61 -3.00
N TYR A 85 13.61 -17.27 -3.65
CA TYR A 85 13.73 -17.64 -5.06
C TYR A 85 13.58 -16.42 -6.00
N ALA A 86 12.76 -15.42 -5.64
CA ALA A 86 12.65 -14.19 -6.43
C ALA A 86 13.93 -13.35 -6.36
N THR A 87 14.62 -13.33 -5.21
CA THR A 87 15.93 -12.71 -5.05
C THR A 87 17.05 -13.54 -5.72
N PHE A 88 17.00 -14.87 -5.65
CA PHE A 88 17.94 -15.76 -6.35
C PHE A 88 17.87 -15.61 -7.87
N VAL A 89 16.68 -15.63 -8.47
CA VAL A 89 16.47 -15.44 -9.92
C VAL A 89 16.92 -14.04 -10.38
N HIS A 90 16.76 -13.01 -9.53
CA HIS A 90 17.31 -11.67 -9.79
C HIS A 90 18.83 -11.67 -9.92
N ASN A 91 19.53 -12.37 -9.01
CA ASN A 91 20.99 -12.42 -8.99
C ASN A 91 21.58 -13.20 -10.18
N LEU A 92 20.87 -14.22 -10.67
CA LEU A 92 21.33 -15.10 -11.76
C LEU A 92 21.06 -14.57 -13.17
N HIS A 93 19.96 -13.83 -13.38
CA HIS A 93 19.54 -13.41 -14.72
C HIS A 93 19.05 -11.95 -14.76
N PRO A 94 19.96 -10.96 -14.80
CA PRO A 94 19.61 -9.54 -14.70
C PRO A 94 18.88 -8.99 -15.94
N LEU A 95 19.02 -9.61 -17.13
CA LEU A 95 18.48 -9.12 -18.39
C LEU A 95 17.97 -10.29 -19.27
N GLY A 96 16.65 -10.47 -19.39
CA GLY A 96 16.03 -11.50 -20.25
C GLY A 96 14.63 -11.10 -20.73
N GLY A 97 14.34 -11.33 -22.03
CA GLY A 97 13.24 -10.76 -22.81
C GLY A 97 11.82 -11.36 -22.62
N ARG A 98 10.86 -10.73 -23.33
CA ARG A 98 9.37 -10.84 -23.36
C ARG A 98 8.59 -10.95 -22.04
N TYR A 99 9.14 -11.56 -20.99
CA TYR A 99 8.66 -11.46 -19.61
C TYR A 99 9.87 -11.21 -18.72
N LYS A 100 10.07 -9.95 -18.30
CA LYS A 100 11.19 -9.58 -17.43
C LYS A 100 11.08 -10.34 -16.11
N ASN A 101 12.10 -11.12 -15.78
CA ASN A 101 12.25 -11.73 -14.46
C ASN A 101 12.07 -10.66 -13.38
N PRO A 102 11.37 -10.93 -12.26
CA PRO A 102 11.17 -9.95 -11.23
C PRO A 102 12.45 -9.69 -10.46
N THR A 103 13.16 -8.65 -10.87
CA THR A 103 14.32 -8.11 -10.16
C THR A 103 13.83 -7.18 -9.05
N THR A 104 14.51 -7.16 -7.91
CA THR A 104 14.24 -6.18 -6.83
C THR A 104 14.53 -4.75 -7.29
N ALA A 105 15.43 -4.59 -8.26
CA ALA A 105 15.83 -3.30 -8.83
C ALA A 105 14.87 -2.72 -9.89
N GLY A 106 13.94 -3.49 -10.46
CA GLY A 106 13.12 -2.97 -11.58
C GLY A 106 11.70 -3.50 -11.67
N THR A 107 11.52 -4.82 -11.68
CA THR A 107 10.20 -5.39 -11.97
C THR A 107 9.29 -5.41 -10.74
N LEU A 108 9.84 -5.66 -9.55
CA LEU A 108 9.09 -5.57 -8.29
C LEU A 108 8.53 -4.17 -8.04
N PRO A 109 9.34 -3.10 -8.15
CA PRO A 109 8.84 -1.72 -8.15
C PRO A 109 7.72 -1.49 -9.18
N ARG A 110 7.84 -2.02 -10.40
CA ARG A 110 6.84 -1.85 -11.47
C ARG A 110 5.48 -2.47 -11.15
N PHE A 111 5.42 -3.67 -10.56
CA PHE A 111 4.12 -4.27 -10.21
C PHE A 111 3.45 -3.54 -9.05
N LEU A 112 4.24 -3.09 -8.07
CA LEU A 112 3.75 -2.26 -6.98
C LEU A 112 3.21 -0.92 -7.48
N GLU A 113 3.94 -0.26 -8.39
CA GLU A 113 3.55 1.00 -9.03
C GLU A 113 2.29 0.84 -9.88
N GLU A 114 2.26 -0.15 -10.78
CA GLU A 114 1.11 -0.43 -11.64
C GLU A 114 -0.15 -0.77 -10.83
N GLY A 115 -0.03 -1.61 -9.80
CA GLY A 115 -1.16 -1.92 -8.92
C GLY A 115 -1.62 -0.71 -8.11
N ALA A 116 -0.70 0.15 -7.67
CA ALA A 116 -1.06 1.42 -7.02
C ALA A 116 -1.82 2.35 -7.96
N ILE A 117 -1.37 2.50 -9.21
CA ILE A 117 -2.03 3.32 -10.24
C ILE A 117 -3.47 2.82 -10.48
N ARG A 118 -3.66 1.52 -10.66
CA ARG A 118 -4.99 0.92 -10.87
C ARG A 118 -5.93 1.12 -9.67
N ALA A 119 -5.37 1.16 -8.46
CA ALA A 119 -6.14 1.35 -7.24
C ALA A 119 -6.50 2.81 -6.96
N ILE A 120 -5.91 3.82 -7.63
CA ILE A 120 -6.15 5.26 -7.37
C ILE A 120 -7.64 5.60 -7.26
N PRO A 121 -8.53 5.21 -8.20
CA PRO A 121 -9.94 5.58 -8.11
C PRO A 121 -10.64 5.02 -6.86
N LYS A 122 -10.26 3.80 -6.45
CA LYS A 122 -10.80 3.15 -5.24
C LYS A 122 -10.26 3.83 -3.99
N VAL A 123 -8.96 4.08 -3.94
CA VAL A 123 -8.27 4.77 -2.84
C VAL A 123 -8.89 6.15 -2.63
N ASP A 124 -9.07 6.94 -3.68
CA ASP A 124 -9.72 8.26 -3.62
C ASP A 124 -11.14 8.17 -3.08
N SER A 125 -11.92 7.17 -3.52
CA SER A 125 -13.26 6.93 -2.98
C SER A 125 -13.24 6.62 -1.48
N ARG A 126 -12.23 5.89 -0.97
CA ARG A 126 -12.08 5.64 0.47
C ARG A 126 -11.85 6.93 1.25
N PHE A 127 -11.01 7.83 0.73
CA PHE A 127 -10.73 9.10 1.39
C PHE A 127 -11.93 10.07 1.34
N LYS A 128 -12.65 10.13 0.21
CA LYS A 128 -13.90 10.92 0.13
C LYS A 128 -14.93 10.47 1.15
N LYS A 129 -15.17 9.16 1.26
CA LYS A 129 -16.07 8.59 2.28
C LYS A 129 -15.59 8.86 3.72
N ALA A 130 -14.28 8.85 3.95
CA ALA A 130 -13.75 9.18 5.27
C ALA A 130 -14.03 10.65 5.63
N LEU A 131 -13.88 11.57 4.67
CA LEU A 131 -14.22 12.98 4.87
C LEU A 131 -15.72 13.17 5.16
N GLU A 132 -16.59 12.50 4.41
CA GLU A 132 -18.05 12.53 4.64
C GLU A 132 -18.40 12.03 6.06
N ASN A 133 -17.82 10.92 6.48
CA ASN A 133 -18.03 10.39 7.83
C ASN A 133 -17.51 11.33 8.92
N ILE A 134 -16.33 11.94 8.71
CA ILE A 134 -15.79 12.95 9.61
C ILE A 134 -16.77 14.13 9.72
N THR A 135 -17.26 14.67 8.60
CA THR A 135 -18.20 15.80 8.64
C THR A 135 -19.48 15.44 9.37
N LYS A 136 -20.00 14.22 9.17
CA LYS A 136 -21.20 13.74 9.85
C LYS A 136 -20.99 13.63 11.36
N ASP A 137 -19.88 13.03 11.79
CA ASP A 137 -19.55 12.86 13.21
C ASP A 137 -19.22 14.19 13.91
N LEU A 138 -18.75 15.21 13.18
CA LEU A 138 -18.53 16.56 13.72
C LEU A 138 -19.80 17.40 13.81
N SER A 139 -20.80 17.10 12.99
CA SER A 139 -22.10 17.79 12.97
C SER A 139 -23.13 17.21 13.95
N ALA A 140 -22.83 16.04 14.54
CA ALA A 140 -23.67 15.34 15.52
C ALA A 140 -23.30 15.72 16.96
#